data_AF-A0A7C5K8I4-F1
#
_entry.id   AF-A0A7C5K8I4-F1
#
_cell.length_a   1.000
_cell.length_b   1.000
_cell.length_c   1.000
_cell.angle_alpha   90.00
_cell.angle_beta   90.00
_cell.angle_gamma   90.00
#
_symmetry.space_group_name_H-M   'P 1'
#
loop_
_entity.id
_entity.type
_entity.pdbx_description
1 polymer ?
#
loop_
_entity_poly.entity_id
_entity_poly.type
_entity_poly.pdbx_seq_one_letter_code
_entity_poly.pdbx_strand_id
1 'polypeptide(L)'
;MAKAGRLSEYYNEENEALEHYRFKGLFMRKTKKAFVSFIPKKLVEAVSREEKLTIFKVWNWIKRKGLKCRFPDVREYYATVMTKWLNPAEIDFLQGRVSGSVFMRNYFNPALITDLRERVFKGLREIQSKL
;
A
#
# COMPACT_ATOMS: atom_id res chain seq x y z
N MET A 1 10.83 12.82 -3.73
CA MET A 1 9.92 13.48 -2.78
C MET A 1 10.58 13.61 -1.41
N ALA A 2 11.05 12.52 -0.77
CA ALA A 2 11.72 12.63 0.52
C ALA A 2 13.10 13.33 0.50
N LYS A 3 13.96 13.06 -0.49
CA LYS A 3 15.20 13.85 -0.69
C LYS A 3 14.95 15.35 -0.94
N ALA A 4 13.73 15.74 -1.26
CA ALA A 4 13.32 17.12 -1.49
C ALA A 4 12.50 17.72 -0.32
N GLY A 5 12.37 17.01 0.80
CA GLY A 5 11.56 17.45 1.96
C GLY A 5 10.04 17.43 1.73
N ARG A 6 9.56 16.85 0.62
CA ARG A 6 8.16 16.88 0.18
C ARG A 6 7.39 15.59 0.48
N LEU A 7 7.80 14.86 1.53
CA LEU A 7 7.14 13.59 1.89
C LEU A 7 5.73 13.82 2.45
N SER A 8 5.54 14.90 3.20
CA SER A 8 4.26 15.32 3.78
C SER A 8 3.18 15.63 2.74
N GLU A 9 3.56 15.92 1.48
CA GLU A 9 2.60 16.13 0.39
C GLU A 9 1.89 14.84 -0.06
N TYR A 10 2.44 13.69 0.32
CA TYR A 10 1.98 12.37 -0.13
C TYR A 10 1.68 11.41 1.03
N TYR A 11 2.44 11.50 2.12
CA TYR A 11 2.26 10.71 3.32
C TYR A 11 1.62 11.55 4.41
N ASN A 12 0.43 11.14 4.84
CA ASN A 12 -0.28 11.70 5.98
C ASN A 12 0.19 10.98 7.25
N GLU A 13 0.89 11.70 8.12
CA GLU A 13 1.45 11.13 9.35
C GLU A 13 0.37 10.80 10.39
N GLU A 14 -0.68 11.60 10.48
CA GLU A 14 -1.78 11.39 11.44
C GLU A 14 -2.49 10.06 11.16
N ASN A 15 -2.72 9.77 9.89
CA ASN A 15 -3.42 8.57 9.43
C ASN A 15 -2.48 7.43 9.02
N GLU A 16 -1.16 7.63 9.09
CA GLU A 16 -0.13 6.73 8.56
C GLU A 16 -0.48 6.18 7.15
N ALA A 17 -0.86 7.10 6.27
CA ALA A 17 -1.49 6.78 4.99
C ALA A 17 -0.79 7.48 3.81
N LEU A 18 -0.54 6.72 2.74
CA LEU A 18 -0.14 7.26 1.44
C LEU A 18 -1.37 7.64 0.64
N GLU A 19 -1.54 8.93 0.37
CA GLU A 19 -2.74 9.51 -0.27
C GLU A 19 -2.59 9.54 -1.80
N HIS A 20 -2.61 8.36 -2.44
CA HIS A 20 -2.43 8.18 -3.89
C HIS A 20 -3.42 8.99 -4.74
N TYR A 21 -4.62 9.25 -4.22
CA TYR A 21 -5.64 10.04 -4.91
C TYR A 21 -5.20 11.49 -5.19
N ARG A 22 -4.21 12.04 -4.47
CA ARG A 22 -3.61 13.34 -4.78
C ARG A 22 -2.78 13.32 -6.06
N PHE A 23 -2.29 12.14 -6.45
CA PHE A 23 -1.40 11.93 -7.59
C PHE A 23 -2.09 11.03 -8.64
N LYS A 24 -3.28 11.43 -9.09
CA LYS A 24 -4.15 10.64 -9.97
C LYS A 24 -3.43 10.11 -11.21
N GLY A 25 -2.61 10.94 -11.87
CA GLY A 25 -1.86 10.56 -13.06
C GLY A 25 -0.85 9.41 -12.84
N LEU A 26 -0.40 9.18 -11.61
CA LEU A 26 0.55 8.11 -11.28
C LEU A 26 -0.14 6.82 -10.84
N PHE A 27 -1.16 6.94 -9.99
CA PHE A 27 -1.75 5.80 -9.27
C PHE A 27 -3.14 5.37 -9.74
N MET A 28 -3.87 6.24 -10.47
CA MET A 28 -5.20 5.93 -11.00
C MET A 28 -5.10 5.48 -12.47
N ARG A 29 -4.60 4.26 -12.68
CA ARG A 29 -4.47 3.66 -14.01
C ARG A 29 -5.78 3.01 -14.46
N LYS A 30 -5.86 2.65 -15.74
CA LYS A 30 -7.06 1.99 -16.33
C LYS A 30 -7.45 0.72 -15.57
N THR A 31 -6.47 -0.12 -15.23
CA THR A 31 -6.68 -1.45 -14.62
C THR A 31 -6.48 -1.50 -13.11
N LYS A 32 -5.85 -0.48 -12.51
CA LYS A 32 -5.54 -0.41 -11.08
C LYS A 32 -5.76 1.00 -10.59
N LYS A 33 -6.68 1.15 -9.62
CA LYS A 33 -7.03 2.42 -9.01
C LYS A 33 -6.75 2.34 -7.52
N ALA A 34 -5.47 2.40 -7.15
CA ALA A 34 -5.08 2.44 -5.75
C ALA A 34 -5.25 3.88 -5.24
N PHE A 35 -6.09 4.07 -4.23
CA PHE A 35 -6.42 5.40 -3.71
C PHE A 35 -5.65 5.74 -2.45
N VAL A 36 -5.48 4.77 -1.56
CA VAL A 36 -4.76 4.92 -0.30
C VAL A 36 -4.02 3.63 0.06
N SER A 37 -2.94 3.74 0.82
CA SER A 37 -2.30 2.60 1.46
C SER A 37 -1.83 2.98 2.85
N PHE A 38 -2.12 2.13 3.83
CA PHE A 38 -1.65 2.33 5.20
C PHE A 38 -0.30 1.66 5.40
N ILE A 39 0.65 2.39 5.97
CA ILE A 39 2.04 1.96 6.07
C ILE A 39 2.71 2.62 7.27
N PRO A 40 3.45 1.88 8.12
CA PRO A 40 4.11 2.49 9.28
C PRO A 40 5.11 3.56 8.86
N LYS A 41 5.14 4.68 9.60
CA LYS A 41 6.06 5.80 9.33
C LYS A 41 7.52 5.36 9.19
N LYS A 42 7.98 4.47 10.07
CA LYS A 42 9.34 3.91 10.05
C LYS A 42 9.71 3.26 8.71
N LEU A 43 8.77 2.57 8.08
CA LEU A 43 9.02 1.90 6.80
C LEU A 43 9.08 2.90 5.65
N VAL A 44 8.18 3.88 5.66
CA VAL A 44 8.21 4.99 4.68
C VAL A 44 9.54 5.73 4.79
N GLU A 45 9.94 6.13 5.99
CA GLU A 45 11.20 6.83 6.23
C GLU A 45 12.40 6.02 5.75
N ALA A 46 12.47 4.72 6.04
CA ALA A 46 13.54 3.85 5.58
C ALA A 46 13.62 3.81 4.04
N VAL A 47 12.51 3.55 3.36
CA VAL A 47 12.43 3.53 1.89
C VAL A 47 12.78 4.90 1.30
N SER A 48 12.43 5.97 2.00
CA SER A 48 12.59 7.34 1.53
C SER A 48 14.04 7.83 1.48
N ARG A 49 14.92 7.22 2.28
CA ARG A 49 16.37 7.52 2.34
C ARG A 49 17.15 6.84 1.22
N GLU A 50 16.61 5.75 0.69
CA GLU A 50 17.24 4.96 -0.36
C GLU A 50 17.26 5.67 -1.71
N GLU A 51 18.14 5.21 -2.58
CA GLU A 51 18.17 5.66 -3.97
C GLU A 51 16.97 5.14 -4.76
N LYS A 52 16.67 5.83 -5.87
CA LYS A 52 15.61 5.42 -6.78
C LYS A 52 15.88 4.00 -7.29
N LEU A 53 15.01 3.07 -6.92
CA LEU A 53 15.02 1.71 -7.43
C LEU A 53 14.32 1.66 -8.79
N THR A 54 14.93 0.95 -9.73
CA THR A 54 14.28 0.57 -10.99
C THR A 54 13.74 -0.85 -10.87
N ILE A 55 12.70 -1.17 -11.63
CA ILE A 55 12.14 -2.52 -11.64
C ILE A 55 13.18 -3.59 -12.04
N PHE A 56 14.11 -3.23 -12.94
CA PHE A 56 15.23 -4.08 -13.34
C PHE A 56 16.20 -4.39 -12.21
N LYS A 57 16.50 -3.40 -11.33
CA LYS A 57 17.34 -3.64 -10.15
C LYS A 57 16.69 -4.70 -9.25
N VAL A 58 15.39 -4.55 -8.97
CA VAL A 58 14.63 -5.50 -8.13
C VAL A 58 14.60 -6.89 -8.76
N TRP A 59 14.30 -6.99 -10.06
CA TRP A 59 14.28 -8.28 -10.77
C TRP A 59 15.62 -8.99 -10.75
N ASN A 60 16.71 -8.26 -10.98
CA ASN A 60 18.05 -8.83 -10.96
C ASN A 60 18.43 -9.33 -9.57
N TRP A 61 18.05 -8.63 -8.50
CA TRP A 61 18.28 -9.10 -7.13
C TRP A 61 17.54 -10.40 -6.82
N ILE A 62 16.25 -10.48 -7.19
CA ILE A 62 15.43 -11.70 -6.99
C ILE A 62 16.02 -12.86 -7.80
N LYS A 63 16.41 -12.61 -9.07
CA LYS A 63 17.00 -13.64 -9.95
C LYS A 63 18.33 -14.18 -9.41
N ARG A 64 19.20 -13.31 -8.87
CA ARG A 64 20.48 -13.74 -8.24
C ARG A 64 20.29 -14.62 -7.02
N LYS A 65 19.13 -14.54 -6.35
CA LYS A 65 18.74 -15.41 -5.24
C LYS A 65 18.10 -16.72 -5.72
N GLY A 66 18.01 -16.97 -7.03
CA GLY A 66 17.37 -18.16 -7.60
C GLY A 66 15.84 -18.15 -7.51
N LEU A 67 15.23 -17.02 -7.15
CA LEU A 67 13.78 -16.90 -6.96
C LEU A 67 13.08 -16.43 -8.26
N LYS A 68 11.83 -16.84 -8.43
CA LYS A 68 10.97 -16.36 -9.52
C LYS A 68 10.35 -15.02 -9.14
N CYS A 69 10.36 -14.04 -10.05
CA CYS A 69 9.75 -12.72 -9.86
C CYS A 69 8.21 -12.78 -9.94
N ARG A 70 7.55 -13.35 -8.93
CA ARG A 70 6.09 -13.50 -8.87
C ARG A 70 5.45 -12.47 -7.94
N PHE A 71 5.42 -11.22 -8.37
CA PHE A 71 4.72 -10.15 -7.64
C PHE A 71 3.21 -10.38 -7.45
N PRO A 72 2.48 -11.08 -8.35
CA PRO A 72 1.10 -11.47 -8.09
C PRO A 72 0.96 -12.31 -6.81
N ASP A 73 1.86 -13.25 -6.57
CA ASP A 73 1.84 -14.13 -5.38
C ASP A 73 1.99 -13.31 -4.09
N VAL A 74 2.80 -12.24 -4.09
CA VAL A 74 2.94 -11.34 -2.93
C VAL A 74 1.62 -10.62 -2.64
N ARG A 75 0.93 -10.17 -3.68
CA ARG A 75 -0.38 -9.53 -3.57
C ARG A 75 -1.46 -10.50 -3.11
N GLU A 76 -1.41 -11.73 -3.58
CA GLU A 76 -2.32 -12.80 -3.16
C GLU A 76 -2.09 -13.17 -1.70
N TYR A 77 -0.83 -13.40 -1.31
CA TYR A 77 -0.44 -13.66 0.08
C TYR A 77 -0.92 -12.55 1.03
N TYR A 78 -0.73 -11.28 0.65
CA TYR A 78 -1.26 -10.15 1.41
C TYR A 78 -2.79 -10.26 1.58
N ALA A 79 -3.53 -10.53 0.51
CA ALA A 79 -4.98 -10.70 0.59
C ALA A 79 -5.34 -11.85 1.54
N THR A 80 -4.68 -13.00 1.42
CA THR A 80 -4.91 -14.19 2.25
C THR A 80 -4.68 -13.92 3.73
N VAL A 81 -3.66 -13.16 4.12
CA VAL A 81 -3.46 -12.80 5.53
C VAL A 81 -4.50 -11.78 5.99
N MET A 82 -4.86 -10.84 5.13
CA MET A 82 -5.78 -9.76 5.47
C MET A 82 -7.24 -10.22 5.63
N THR A 83 -7.66 -11.36 5.09
CA THR A 83 -9.03 -11.89 5.29
C THR A 83 -9.38 -12.13 6.76
N LYS A 84 -8.38 -12.28 7.65
CA LYS A 84 -8.58 -12.39 9.10
C LYS A 84 -9.02 -11.09 9.75
N TRP A 85 -8.74 -9.96 9.11
CA TRP A 85 -8.87 -8.62 9.69
C TRP A 85 -9.79 -7.71 8.86
N LEU A 86 -9.91 -7.97 7.56
CA LEU A 86 -10.59 -7.15 6.58
C LEU A 86 -11.60 -7.97 5.79
N ASN A 87 -12.68 -7.32 5.38
CA ASN A 87 -13.64 -7.92 4.45
C ASN A 87 -13.10 -7.89 2.99
N PRO A 88 -13.64 -8.72 2.09
CA PRO A 88 -13.18 -8.77 0.70
C PRO A 88 -13.24 -7.41 -0.03
N ALA A 89 -14.25 -6.59 0.26
CA ALA A 89 -14.41 -5.28 -0.36
C ALA A 89 -13.30 -4.31 0.06
N GLU A 90 -12.89 -4.34 1.33
CA GLU A 90 -11.76 -3.56 1.86
C GLU A 90 -10.42 -4.02 1.29
N ILE A 91 -10.23 -5.33 1.13
CA ILE A 91 -9.02 -5.89 0.51
C ILE A 91 -8.95 -5.45 -0.96
N ASP A 92 -10.03 -5.65 -1.71
CA ASP A 92 -10.08 -5.26 -3.12
C ASP A 92 -9.89 -3.76 -3.30
N PHE A 93 -10.44 -2.98 -2.38
CA PHE A 93 -10.23 -1.54 -2.31
C PHE A 93 -8.75 -1.20 -2.12
N LEU A 94 -8.09 -1.74 -1.09
CA LEU A 94 -6.69 -1.41 -0.76
C LEU A 94 -5.76 -1.83 -1.89
N GLN A 95 -6.09 -2.91 -2.59
CA GLN A 95 -5.33 -3.37 -3.74
C GLN A 95 -5.72 -2.69 -5.07
N GLY A 96 -6.66 -1.74 -5.06
CA GLY A 96 -7.09 -0.95 -6.21
C GLY A 96 -7.84 -1.74 -7.29
N ARG A 97 -8.62 -2.76 -6.91
CA ARG A 97 -9.55 -3.52 -7.78
C ARG A 97 -10.92 -2.86 -7.92
N VAL A 98 -11.19 -1.83 -7.12
CA VAL A 98 -12.49 -1.17 -7.02
C VAL A 98 -12.50 0.15 -7.82
N SER A 99 -13.65 0.50 -8.40
CA SER A 99 -13.83 1.77 -9.11
C SER A 99 -13.99 2.96 -8.14
N GLY A 100 -13.71 4.18 -8.61
CA GLY A 100 -13.78 5.38 -7.77
C GLY A 100 -15.17 5.73 -7.25
N SER A 101 -16.25 5.23 -7.87
CA SER A 101 -17.61 5.44 -7.37
C SER A 101 -17.91 4.65 -6.10
N VAL A 102 -17.34 3.45 -5.97
CA VAL A 102 -17.44 2.61 -4.77
C VAL A 102 -16.51 3.13 -3.67
N PHE A 103 -15.36 3.72 -4.03
CA PHE A 103 -14.52 4.49 -3.11
C PHE A 103 -15.34 5.62 -2.46
N MET A 104 -15.97 6.51 -3.25
CA MET A 104 -16.66 7.68 -2.70
C MET A 104 -17.84 7.34 -1.77
N ARG A 105 -18.56 6.23 -2.02
CA ARG A 105 -19.70 5.82 -1.20
C ARG A 105 -19.33 5.28 0.18
N ASN A 106 -18.14 4.68 0.33
CA ASN A 106 -17.77 3.96 1.56
C ASN A 106 -16.68 4.68 2.39
N TYR A 107 -15.96 5.67 1.83
CA TYR A 107 -14.70 6.15 2.41
C TYR A 107 -14.68 7.58 2.97
N PHE A 108 -15.71 8.41 2.76
CA PHE A 108 -15.65 9.81 3.23
C PHE A 108 -15.89 9.97 4.75
N ASN A 109 -15.91 8.88 5.52
CA ASN A 109 -16.02 8.95 6.97
C ASN A 109 -14.63 8.76 7.62
N PRO A 110 -14.02 9.83 8.18
CA PRO A 110 -12.73 9.75 8.86
C PRO A 110 -12.70 8.68 9.98
N ALA A 111 -13.82 8.45 10.67
CA ALA A 111 -13.88 7.43 11.72
C ALA A 111 -13.73 6.00 11.16
N LEU A 112 -14.24 5.73 9.95
CA LEU A 112 -14.08 4.43 9.29
C LEU A 112 -12.64 4.23 8.78
N ILE A 113 -11.95 5.32 8.43
CA ILE A 113 -10.54 5.27 8.02
C ILE A 113 -9.66 4.86 9.22
N THR A 114 -9.92 5.41 10.41
CA THR A 114 -9.16 5.06 11.62
C THR A 114 -9.32 3.58 11.99
N ASP A 115 -10.55 3.05 12.00
CA ASP A 115 -10.81 1.62 12.27
C ASP A 115 -10.14 0.72 11.23
N LEU A 116 -10.32 1.05 9.94
CA LEU A 116 -9.74 0.27 8.86
C LEU A 116 -8.20 0.29 8.92
N ARG A 117 -7.60 1.45 9.21
CA ARG A 117 -6.16 1.56 9.47
C ARG A 117 -5.75 0.61 10.58
N GLU A 118 -6.41 0.64 11.73
CA GLU A 118 -6.06 -0.22 12.87
C GLU A 118 -6.11 -1.71 12.52
N ARG A 119 -7.14 -2.14 11.78
CA ARG A 119 -7.27 -3.54 11.32
C ARG A 119 -6.20 -3.91 10.29
N VAL A 120 -5.87 -3.01 9.37
CA VAL A 120 -4.75 -3.21 8.44
C VAL A 120 -3.44 -3.36 9.21
N PHE A 121 -3.18 -2.53 10.21
CA PHE A 121 -1.97 -2.62 11.03
C PHE A 121 -1.90 -3.92 11.84
N LYS A 122 -3.03 -4.49 12.29
CA LYS A 122 -3.05 -5.85 12.89
C LYS A 122 -2.55 -6.90 11.90
N GLY A 123 -3.05 -6.87 10.67
CA GLY A 123 -2.57 -7.77 9.61
C GLY A 123 -1.10 -7.53 9.23
N LEU A 124 -0.66 -6.27 9.18
CA LEU A 124 0.75 -5.93 8.89
C LEU A 124 1.69 -6.47 9.97
N ARG A 125 1.31 -6.40 11.25
CA ARG A 125 2.09 -6.99 12.34
C ARG A 125 2.21 -8.51 12.20
N GLU A 126 1.14 -9.19 11.80
CA GLU A 126 1.20 -10.64 11.54
C GLU A 126 2.15 -10.97 10.39
N ILE A 127 2.11 -10.22 9.29
CA ILE A 127 3.06 -10.40 8.18
C ILE A 127 4.48 -10.16 8.66
N GLN A 128 4.71 -9.08 9.42
CA GLN A 128 6.03 -8.71 9.93
C GLN A 128 6.61 -9.76 10.88
N SER A 129 5.78 -10.43 11.70
CA SER A 129 6.25 -11.51 12.59
C SER A 129 6.75 -12.76 11.85
N LYS A 130 6.46 -12.89 10.56
CA LYS A 130 6.86 -14.03 9.71
C LYS A 130 8.06 -13.72 8.81
N LEU A 131 8.58 -12.49 8.85
CA LEU A 131 9.77 -12.03 8.13
C LEU A 131 11.01 -12.19 8.99
#